data_AF-X1FNR3-F1
#
_entry.id   AF-X1FNR3-F1
#
_cell.length_a   1.000
_cell.length_b   1.000
_cell.length_c   1.000
_cell.angle_alpha   90.00
_cell.angle_beta   90.00
_cell.angle_gamma   90.00
#
_symmetry.space_group_name_H-M   'P 1'
#
loop_
_entity.id
_entity.type
_entity.pdbx_description
1 polymer ?
#
loop_
_entity_poly.entity_id
_entity_poly.type
_entity_poly.pdbx_seq_one_letter_code
_entity_poly.pdbx_strand_id
1 'polypeptide(L)'
;SHFKVYAFINEKLKDCEQFFITTHNFDFFNLLKDLSRYDFKNKGNFYLVKKIKNLTGEFSCIEDLPNVLLKYRSEYNYLFSILKLFIESNDKSNFELLYLLPNVVRRFFEAYLFIKYPDGKKFDIKAKTFLKDTNISNKQNILKLIDEYSHEENPEHSQKFPDIMEVENAVSFILETIEEKDKEHYKALCESLKNNSN
;
A
#
# COMPACT_ATOMS: atom_id res chain seq x y z
N SER A 1 19.57 -1.27 15.01
CA SER A 1 19.10 -0.15 15.84
C SER A 1 17.74 -0.45 16.48
N HIS A 2 16.73 -0.88 15.72
CA HIS A 2 15.35 -1.12 16.20
C HIS A 2 15.21 -2.13 17.36
N PHE A 3 15.93 -3.27 17.34
CA PHE A 3 15.87 -4.26 18.43
C PHE A 3 16.33 -3.70 19.79
N LYS A 4 17.32 -2.79 19.78
CA LYS A 4 17.81 -2.15 21.00
C LYS A 4 16.78 -1.20 21.61
N VAL A 5 16.00 -0.52 20.76
CA VAL A 5 14.93 0.39 21.21
C VAL A 5 13.77 -0.41 21.80
N TYR A 6 13.37 -1.52 21.16
CA TYR A 6 12.36 -2.42 21.69
C TYR A 6 12.77 -3.01 23.05
N ALA A 7 14.00 -3.53 23.16
CA ALA A 7 14.53 -4.06 24.42
C ALA A 7 14.61 -2.98 25.51
N PHE A 8 15.04 -1.77 25.15
CA PHE A 8 15.09 -0.63 26.06
C PHE A 8 13.69 -0.24 26.58
N ILE A 9 12.69 -0.15 25.70
CA ILE A 9 11.29 0.13 26.06
C ILE A 9 10.80 -0.93 27.05
N ASN A 10 10.97 -2.21 26.73
CA ASN A 10 10.51 -3.31 27.59
C ASN A 10 11.28 -3.45 28.91
N GLU A 11 12.54 -3.00 28.98
CA GLU A 11 13.32 -3.09 30.21
C GLU A 11 13.11 -1.87 31.11
N LYS A 12 13.11 -0.66 30.53
CA LYS A 12 13.09 0.60 31.29
C LYS A 12 11.71 1.16 31.54
N LEU A 13 10.71 0.79 30.75
CA LEU A 13 9.35 1.36 30.85
C LEU A 13 8.35 0.42 31.53
N LYS A 14 8.81 -0.72 32.09
CA LYS A 14 7.96 -1.65 32.85
C LYS A 14 7.31 -1.02 34.08
N ASP A 15 8.02 -0.11 34.73
CA ASP A 15 7.58 0.55 35.97
C ASP A 15 6.90 1.91 35.71
N CYS A 16 6.74 2.30 34.44
CA CYS A 16 6.05 3.54 34.09
C CYS A 16 4.55 3.31 33.93
N GLU A 17 3.74 4.12 34.61
CA GLU A 17 2.27 4.02 34.51
C GLU A 17 1.74 4.54 33.16
N GLN A 18 2.40 5.54 32.57
CA GLN A 18 2.03 6.12 31.27
C GLN A 18 3.26 6.64 30.53
N PHE A 19 3.29 6.46 29.21
CA PHE A 19 4.33 7.00 28.35
C PHE A 19 3.73 7.59 27.07
N PHE A 20 4.39 8.62 26.53
CA PHE A 20 4.06 9.25 25.26
C PHE A 20 5.26 9.14 24.33
N ILE A 21 5.08 8.55 23.16
CA ILE A 21 6.14 8.36 22.16
C ILE A 21 5.74 9.10 20.90
N THR A 22 6.64 9.94 20.39
CA THR A 22 6.50 10.61 19.10
C THR A 22 7.52 10.04 18.12
N THR A 23 7.08 9.75 16.89
CA THR A 23 7.95 9.24 15.84
C THR A 23 7.44 9.68 14.47
N HIS A 24 8.36 9.94 13.55
CA HIS A 24 8.08 10.10 12.12
C HIS A 24 8.50 8.85 11.32
N ASN A 25 9.11 7.87 11.98
CA ASN A 25 9.52 6.59 11.39
C ASN A 25 8.37 5.59 11.51
N PHE A 26 7.82 5.19 10.37
CA PHE A 26 6.67 4.28 10.27
C PHE A 26 7.00 2.84 10.68
N ASP A 27 8.22 2.36 10.41
CA ASP A 27 8.65 1.03 10.84
C ASP A 27 8.73 0.95 12.36
N PHE A 28 9.29 1.99 12.99
CA PHE A 28 9.30 2.08 14.44
C PHE A 28 7.89 2.20 15.01
N PHE A 29 7.01 2.97 14.37
CA PHE A 29 5.60 3.03 14.73
C PHE A 29 4.90 1.66 14.67
N ASN A 30 5.16 0.86 13.64
CA ASN A 30 4.62 -0.51 13.54
C ASN A 30 5.10 -1.41 14.69
N LEU A 31 6.36 -1.26 15.12
CA LEU A 31 6.87 -1.98 16.31
C LEU A 31 6.12 -1.57 17.58
N LEU A 32 5.79 -0.29 17.75
CA LEU A 32 4.99 0.21 18.88
C LEU A 32 3.55 -0.31 18.83
N LYS A 33 2.97 -0.46 17.63
CA LYS A 33 1.66 -1.13 17.47
C LYS A 33 1.70 -2.58 17.93
N ASP A 34 2.76 -3.31 17.58
CA ASP A 34 2.91 -4.69 18.00
C ASP A 34 3.12 -4.81 19.51
N LEU A 35 3.95 -3.94 20.10
CA LEU A 35 4.10 -3.82 21.56
C LEU A 35 2.75 -3.58 22.25
N SER A 36 1.96 -2.62 21.74
CA SER A 36 0.61 -2.36 22.26
C SER A 36 -0.28 -3.61 22.22
N ARG A 37 -0.26 -4.33 21.10
CA ARG A 37 -1.11 -5.49 20.87
C ARG A 37 -0.73 -6.68 21.75
N TYR A 38 0.56 -7.03 21.80
CA TYR A 38 1.02 -8.27 22.42
C TYR A 38 1.50 -8.08 23.86
N ASP A 39 2.26 -7.02 24.13
CA ASP A 39 2.89 -6.79 25.42
C ASP A 39 1.98 -5.99 26.37
N PHE A 40 1.23 -5.01 25.84
CA PHE A 40 0.36 -4.13 26.63
C PHE A 40 -1.15 -4.46 26.55
N LYS A 41 -1.52 -5.64 26.02
CA LYS A 41 -2.91 -6.13 25.97
C LYS A 41 -3.90 -5.13 25.35
N ASN A 42 -3.52 -4.50 24.23
CA ASN A 42 -4.29 -3.49 23.50
C ASN A 42 -4.56 -2.19 24.28
N LYS A 43 -3.70 -1.78 25.22
CA LYS A 43 -3.85 -0.53 25.99
C LYS A 43 -3.26 0.73 25.33
N GLY A 44 -2.81 0.67 24.08
CA GLY A 44 -2.22 1.82 23.39
C GLY A 44 -3.23 2.64 22.57
N ASN A 45 -3.18 3.96 22.73
CA ASN A 45 -3.87 4.92 21.86
C ASN A 45 -2.88 5.49 20.84
N PHE A 46 -3.32 5.64 19.59
CA PHE A 46 -2.48 6.13 18.49
C PHE A 46 -3.07 7.39 17.88
N TYR A 47 -2.21 8.37 17.62
CA TYR A 47 -2.59 9.68 17.12
C TYR A 47 -1.70 10.10 15.96
N LEU A 48 -2.23 10.92 15.06
CA LEU A 48 -1.48 11.57 13.98
C LEU A 48 -1.36 13.06 14.28
N VAL A 49 -0.12 13.57 14.23
CA VAL A 49 0.14 15.00 14.33
C VAL A 49 0.24 15.57 12.91
N LYS A 50 -0.67 16.47 12.54
CA LYS A 50 -0.68 17.12 11.23
C LYS A 50 -0.33 18.59 11.36
N LYS A 51 0.50 19.08 10.44
CA LYS A 51 0.69 20.52 10.22
C LYS A 51 -0.34 21.00 9.21
N ILE A 52 -1.12 22.00 9.59
CA ILE A 52 -2.12 22.64 8.72
C ILE A 52 -1.64 24.05 8.41
N LYS A 53 -1.61 24.38 7.12
CA LYS A 53 -1.32 25.71 6.62
C LYS A 53 -2.54 26.20 5.85
N ASN A 54 -3.08 27.35 6.25
CA ASN A 54 -4.18 28.01 5.56
C ASN A 54 -3.86 29.50 5.37
N LEU A 55 -4.79 30.23 4.75
CA LEU A 55 -4.64 31.66 4.48
C LEU A 55 -4.49 32.50 5.77
N THR A 56 -4.92 31.97 6.93
CA THR A 56 -4.91 32.68 8.22
C THR A 56 -3.72 32.31 9.11
N GLY A 57 -2.87 31.36 8.71
CA GLY A 57 -1.66 31.01 9.43
C GLY A 57 -1.24 29.54 9.31
N GLU A 58 -0.31 29.15 10.18
CA GLU A 58 0.16 27.78 10.34
C GLU A 58 -0.14 27.29 11.76
N PHE A 59 -0.78 26.13 11.88
CA PHE A 59 -1.05 25.48 13.17
C PHE A 59 -0.84 23.97 13.06
N SER A 60 -0.77 23.29 14.20
CA SER A 60 -0.70 21.83 14.24
C SER A 60 -1.90 21.28 15.00
N CYS A 61 -2.45 20.16 14.53
CA CYS A 61 -3.49 19.44 15.23
C CYS A 61 -3.04 18.01 15.54
N ILE A 62 -3.61 17.45 16.59
CA ILE A 62 -3.52 16.04 16.93
C ILE A 62 -4.90 15.46 16.69
N GLU A 63 -4.96 14.42 15.88
CA GLU A 63 -6.19 13.67 15.59
C GLU A 63 -5.97 12.18 15.86
N ASP A 64 -7.06 11.43 15.98
CA ASP A 64 -6.98 9.98 16.04
C ASP A 64 -6.29 9.43 14.78
N LEU A 65 -5.48 8.39 14.96
CA LEU A 65 -4.76 7.80 13.84
C LEU A 65 -5.77 7.30 12.79
N PRO A 66 -5.62 7.70 11.51
CA PRO A 66 -6.46 7.19 10.44
C PRO A 66 -6.49 5.65 10.42
N ASN A 67 -7.67 5.07 10.25
CA ASN A 67 -7.87 3.62 10.24
C ASN A 67 -6.95 2.89 9.26
N VAL A 68 -6.63 3.49 8.12
CA VAL A 68 -5.67 2.95 7.14
C VAL A 68 -4.29 2.71 7.76
N LEU A 69 -3.76 3.67 8.52
CA LEU A 69 -2.45 3.57 9.16
C LEU A 69 -2.45 2.63 10.37
N LEU A 70 -3.61 2.47 11.01
CA LEU A 70 -3.79 1.49 12.07
C LEU A 70 -3.77 0.07 11.46
N LYS A 71 -4.60 -0.12 10.44
CA LYS A 71 -4.92 -1.39 9.79
C LYS A 71 -3.74 -1.98 9.00
N TYR A 72 -3.05 -1.16 8.21
CA TYR A 72 -2.01 -1.65 7.31
C TYR A 72 -0.61 -1.38 7.87
N ARG A 73 0.25 -2.40 7.84
CA ARG A 73 1.65 -2.31 8.28
C ARG A 73 2.58 -1.78 7.21
N SER A 74 2.18 -1.81 5.95
CA SER A 74 2.95 -1.27 4.86
C SER A 74 2.02 -0.70 3.81
N GLU A 75 2.54 0.26 3.04
CA GLU A 75 1.85 0.74 1.85
C GLU A 75 1.59 -0.40 0.86
N TYR A 76 2.51 -1.36 0.74
CA TYR A 76 2.34 -2.53 -0.11
C TYR A 76 1.06 -3.31 0.20
N ASN A 77 0.77 -3.56 1.48
CA ASN A 77 -0.47 -4.22 1.90
C ASN A 77 -1.70 -3.34 1.66
N TYR A 78 -1.57 -2.03 1.87
CA TYR A 78 -2.66 -1.09 1.63
C TYR A 78 -3.04 -1.04 0.15
N LEU A 79 -2.07 -0.90 -0.76
CA LEU A 79 -2.33 -0.89 -2.20
C LEU A 79 -2.98 -2.19 -2.66
N PHE A 80 -2.49 -3.35 -2.18
CA PHE A 80 -3.13 -4.63 -2.45
C PHE A 80 -4.59 -4.66 -1.98
N SER A 81 -4.88 -4.09 -0.81
CA SER A 81 -6.25 -4.03 -0.28
C SER A 81 -7.19 -3.23 -1.19
N ILE A 82 -6.72 -2.11 -1.76
CA ILE A 82 -7.51 -1.30 -2.69
C ILE A 82 -7.81 -2.10 -3.96
N LEU A 83 -6.80 -2.73 -4.55
CA LEU A 83 -6.96 -3.55 -5.75
C LEU A 83 -7.91 -4.73 -5.51
N LYS A 84 -7.77 -5.42 -4.38
CA LYS A 84 -8.61 -6.56 -4.02
C LYS A 84 -10.07 -6.16 -3.81
N LEU A 85 -10.31 -5.06 -3.08
CA LEU A 85 -11.65 -4.50 -2.89
C LEU A 85 -12.29 -4.10 -4.22
N PHE A 86 -11.53 -3.51 -5.14
CA PHE A 86 -12.04 -3.14 -6.45
C PHE A 86 -12.48 -4.37 -7.27
N ILE A 87 -11.66 -5.42 -7.31
CA ILE A 87 -11.98 -6.66 -8.04
C ILE A 87 -13.18 -7.39 -7.44
N GLU A 88 -13.32 -7.37 -6.11
CA GLU A 88 -14.43 -8.03 -5.40
C GLU A 88 -15.72 -7.20 -5.37
N SER A 89 -15.65 -5.91 -5.73
CA SER A 89 -16.83 -5.04 -5.76
C SER A 89 -17.74 -5.38 -6.95
N ASN A 90 -19.02 -5.60 -6.67
CA ASN A 90 -20.06 -5.66 -7.70
C ASN A 90 -20.33 -4.28 -8.32
N ASP A 91 -20.04 -3.22 -7.59
CA ASP A 91 -20.18 -1.85 -8.07
C ASP A 91 -18.81 -1.29 -8.45
N LYS A 92 -18.57 -1.22 -9.76
CA LYS A 92 -17.35 -0.65 -10.35
C LYS A 92 -17.57 0.79 -10.84
N SER A 93 -18.69 1.40 -10.50
CA SER A 93 -19.05 2.76 -10.93
C SER A 93 -18.45 3.87 -10.08
N ASN A 94 -17.67 3.54 -9.04
CA ASN A 94 -16.96 4.53 -8.23
C ASN A 94 -15.82 5.17 -9.05
N PHE A 95 -16.14 6.27 -9.73
CA PHE A 95 -15.24 7.02 -10.60
C PHE A 95 -13.99 7.54 -9.88
N GLU A 96 -14.08 7.92 -8.60
CA GLU A 96 -12.92 8.40 -7.84
C GLU A 96 -11.90 7.28 -7.65
N LEU A 97 -12.38 6.07 -7.31
CA LEU A 97 -11.52 4.91 -7.16
C LEU A 97 -10.90 4.52 -8.50
N LEU A 98 -11.70 4.50 -9.57
CA LEU A 98 -11.25 4.16 -10.93
C LEU A 98 -10.10 5.04 -11.40
N TYR A 99 -10.16 6.34 -11.13
CA TYR A 99 -9.11 7.28 -11.50
C TYR A 99 -7.78 7.01 -10.77
N LEU A 100 -7.85 6.48 -9.54
CA LEU A 100 -6.66 6.18 -8.73
C LEU A 100 -6.05 4.82 -9.07
N LEU A 101 -6.82 3.88 -9.62
CA LEU A 101 -6.40 2.49 -9.82
C LEU A 101 -5.15 2.32 -10.68
N PRO A 102 -4.93 3.03 -11.81
CA PRO A 102 -3.71 2.86 -12.60
C PRO A 102 -2.44 3.15 -11.81
N ASN A 103 -2.46 4.19 -10.97
CA ASN A 103 -1.36 4.52 -10.09
C ASN A 103 -1.21 3.47 -8.96
N VAL A 104 -2.32 3.06 -8.36
CA VAL A 104 -2.32 2.02 -7.31
C VAL A 104 -1.72 0.71 -7.82
N VAL A 105 -2.16 0.23 -9.00
CA VAL A 105 -1.65 -1.02 -9.59
C VAL A 105 -0.19 -0.88 -10.02
N ARG A 106 0.24 0.28 -10.55
CA ARG A 106 1.66 0.54 -10.86
C ARG A 106 2.51 0.37 -9.62
N ARG A 107 2.20 1.11 -8.55
CA ARG A 107 3.01 1.13 -7.33
C ARG A 107 3.03 -0.23 -6.63
N PHE A 108 1.89 -0.93 -6.60
CA PHE A 108 1.82 -2.28 -6.07
C PHE A 108 2.69 -3.26 -6.88
N PHE A 109 2.55 -3.24 -8.20
CA PHE A 109 3.27 -4.16 -9.07
C PHE A 109 4.77 -3.89 -9.07
N GLU A 110 5.16 -2.61 -9.04
CA GLU A 110 6.55 -2.19 -8.90
C GLU A 110 7.16 -2.70 -7.59
N ALA A 111 6.50 -2.48 -6.45
CA ALA A 111 6.95 -3.00 -5.16
C ALA A 111 7.10 -4.53 -5.17
N TYR A 112 6.12 -5.25 -5.71
CA TYR A 112 6.18 -6.70 -5.87
C TYR A 112 7.39 -7.13 -6.72
N LEU A 113 7.60 -6.52 -7.88
CA LEU A 113 8.70 -6.85 -8.78
C LEU A 113 10.07 -6.53 -8.16
N PHE A 114 10.20 -5.45 -7.40
CA PHE A 114 11.45 -5.12 -6.71
C PHE A 114 11.82 -6.15 -5.65
N ILE A 115 10.83 -6.68 -4.92
CA ILE A 115 11.04 -7.76 -3.96
C ILE A 115 11.36 -9.07 -4.71
N LYS A 116 10.61 -9.39 -5.77
CA LYS A 116 10.75 -10.64 -6.52
C LYS A 116 12.07 -10.73 -7.29
N TYR A 117 12.55 -9.61 -7.84
CA TYR A 117 13.78 -9.51 -8.60
C TYR A 117 14.70 -8.47 -7.96
N PRO A 118 15.50 -8.83 -6.94
CA PRO A 118 16.43 -7.90 -6.28
C PRO A 118 17.72 -7.67 -7.11
N ASP A 119 17.59 -7.56 -8.44
CA ASP A 119 18.71 -7.50 -9.40
C ASP A 119 19.10 -6.08 -9.82
N GLY A 120 18.56 -5.04 -9.15
CA GLY A 120 18.85 -3.63 -9.43
C GLY A 120 18.33 -3.08 -10.77
N LYS A 121 17.66 -3.91 -11.60
CA LYS A 121 17.09 -3.44 -12.87
C LYS A 121 15.90 -2.50 -12.66
N LYS A 122 15.54 -1.74 -13.70
CA LYS A 122 14.36 -0.87 -13.71
C LYS A 122 13.05 -1.66 -13.83
N PHE A 123 11.94 -1.03 -13.45
CA PHE A 123 10.59 -1.60 -13.54
C PHE A 123 10.29 -2.25 -14.91
N ASP A 124 10.49 -1.53 -16.01
CA ASP A 124 10.12 -2.02 -17.36
C ASP A 124 10.76 -3.36 -17.71
N ILE A 125 12.02 -3.54 -17.31
CA ILE A 125 12.77 -4.77 -17.59
C ILE A 125 12.24 -5.91 -16.73
N LYS A 126 11.96 -5.65 -15.45
CA LYS A 126 11.37 -6.64 -14.54
C LYS A 126 9.97 -7.03 -15.00
N ALA A 127 9.13 -6.06 -15.35
CA ALA A 127 7.77 -6.27 -15.80
C ALA A 127 7.74 -7.07 -17.11
N LYS A 128 8.59 -6.71 -18.09
CA LYS A 128 8.74 -7.49 -19.32
C LYS A 128 9.20 -8.93 -19.07
N THR A 129 10.09 -9.12 -18.09
CA THR A 129 10.60 -10.44 -17.68
C THR A 129 9.52 -11.27 -17.01
N PHE A 130 8.77 -10.67 -16.07
CA PHE A 130 7.70 -11.32 -15.34
C PHE A 130 6.56 -11.74 -16.28
N LEU A 131 6.18 -10.86 -17.22
CA LEU A 131 5.12 -11.07 -18.20
C LEU A 131 5.62 -11.72 -19.51
N LYS A 132 6.74 -12.45 -19.51
CA LYS A 132 7.31 -12.99 -20.77
C LYS A 132 6.44 -14.09 -21.40
N ASP A 133 5.83 -14.94 -20.56
CA ASP A 133 5.04 -16.11 -21.01
C ASP A 133 3.52 -15.84 -21.06
N THR A 134 3.11 -14.57 -20.96
CA THR A 134 1.70 -14.16 -21.02
C THR A 134 1.34 -13.68 -22.43
N ASN A 135 0.05 -13.62 -22.76
CA ASN A 135 -0.40 -13.12 -24.07
C ASN A 135 0.19 -11.73 -24.40
N ILE A 136 0.84 -11.62 -25.57
CA ILE A 136 1.60 -10.43 -26.00
C ILE A 136 0.69 -9.20 -26.12
N SER A 137 -0.53 -9.36 -26.63
CA SER A 137 -1.47 -8.25 -26.83
C SER A 137 -1.88 -7.63 -25.49
N ASN A 138 -2.25 -8.48 -24.52
CA ASN A 138 -2.64 -8.03 -23.17
C ASN A 138 -1.47 -7.35 -22.46
N LYS A 139 -0.26 -7.91 -22.57
CA LYS A 139 0.94 -7.35 -21.94
C LYS A 139 1.25 -5.92 -22.39
N GLN A 140 1.23 -5.66 -23.70
CA GLN A 140 1.61 -4.34 -24.23
C GLN A 140 0.59 -3.28 -23.86
N ASN A 141 -0.70 -3.58 -23.99
CA ASN A 141 -1.78 -2.66 -23.64
C ASN A 141 -1.79 -2.33 -22.15
N ILE A 142 -1.58 -3.34 -21.29
CA ILE A 142 -1.61 -3.16 -19.83
C ILE A 142 -0.39 -2.38 -19.34
N LEU A 143 0.82 -2.71 -19.81
CA LEU A 143 2.01 -1.95 -19.42
C LEU A 143 1.92 -0.50 -19.91
N LYS A 144 1.41 -0.29 -21.13
CA LYS A 144 1.18 1.05 -21.68
C LYS A 144 0.17 1.82 -20.85
N LEU A 145 -0.99 1.23 -20.54
CA LEU A 145 -2.02 1.84 -19.69
C LEU A 145 -1.46 2.22 -18.32
N ILE A 146 -0.77 1.30 -17.65
CA ILE A 146 -0.21 1.56 -16.32
C ILE A 146 0.83 2.69 -16.39
N ASP A 147 1.67 2.73 -17.42
CA ASP A 147 2.69 3.77 -17.59
C ASP A 147 2.05 5.14 -17.91
N GLU A 148 1.12 5.18 -18.86
CA GLU A 148 0.44 6.40 -19.33
C GLU A 148 -0.42 7.07 -18.26
N TYR A 149 -1.12 6.28 -17.43
CA TYR A 149 -1.98 6.83 -16.38
C TYR A 149 -1.26 6.98 -15.02
N SER A 150 -0.04 6.47 -14.86
CA SER A 150 0.78 6.72 -13.66
C SER A 150 1.76 7.88 -13.84
N HIS A 151 2.17 8.19 -15.07
CA HIS A 151 2.93 9.39 -15.40
C HIS A 151 1.98 10.51 -15.84
N GLU A 152 1.84 11.56 -15.04
CA GLU A 152 1.10 12.79 -15.37
C GLU A 152 1.68 13.56 -16.58
N GLU A 153 2.55 12.96 -17.38
CA GLU A 153 3.32 13.60 -18.45
C GLU A 153 2.61 13.62 -19.82
N ASN A 154 1.44 12.98 -19.96
CA ASN A 154 0.70 12.97 -21.22
C ASN A 154 -0.52 13.92 -21.21
N PRO A 155 -0.41 15.16 -21.72
CA PRO A 155 -1.45 16.19 -21.63
C PRO A 155 -2.73 15.89 -22.43
N GLU A 156 -2.74 14.89 -23.30
CA GLU A 156 -3.97 14.43 -23.97
C GLU A 156 -4.90 13.64 -23.03
N HIS A 157 -4.34 13.01 -21.99
CA HIS A 157 -5.11 12.23 -21.02
C HIS A 157 -5.56 13.05 -19.80
N SER A 158 -5.02 14.25 -19.59
CA SER A 158 -5.61 15.21 -18.64
C SER A 158 -7.00 15.69 -19.06
N GLN A 159 -7.46 15.34 -20.27
CA GLN A 159 -8.76 15.71 -20.84
C GLN A 159 -9.75 14.54 -20.91
N LYS A 160 -9.34 13.30 -20.59
CA LYS A 160 -10.17 12.09 -20.76
C LYS A 160 -10.07 11.15 -19.56
N PHE A 161 -11.21 10.67 -19.08
CA PHE A 161 -11.25 9.62 -18.06
C PHE A 161 -10.70 8.30 -18.62
N PRO A 162 -9.97 7.51 -17.81
CA PRO A 162 -9.60 6.15 -18.20
C PRO A 162 -10.84 5.31 -18.48
N ASP A 163 -10.75 4.45 -19.50
CA ASP A 163 -11.80 3.47 -19.76
C ASP A 163 -11.84 2.46 -18.62
N ILE A 164 -13.02 2.32 -18.01
CA ILE A 164 -13.26 1.47 -16.83
C ILE A 164 -12.86 0.02 -17.13
N MET A 165 -13.22 -0.47 -18.32
CA MET A 165 -12.98 -1.84 -18.72
C MET A 165 -11.50 -2.10 -18.94
N GLU A 166 -10.76 -1.12 -19.47
CA GLU A 166 -9.31 -1.24 -19.63
C GLU A 166 -8.57 -1.25 -18.28
N VAL A 167 -8.95 -0.38 -17.34
CA VAL A 167 -8.37 -0.34 -15.99
C VAL A 167 -8.69 -1.64 -15.24
N GLU A 168 -9.92 -2.11 -15.33
CA GLU A 168 -10.33 -3.36 -14.71
C GLU A 168 -9.52 -4.54 -15.27
N ASN A 169 -9.41 -4.64 -16.59
CA ASN A 169 -8.63 -5.68 -17.25
C ASN A 169 -7.16 -5.64 -16.82
N ALA A 170 -6.58 -4.44 -16.68
CA ALA A 170 -5.21 -4.27 -16.22
C ALA A 170 -5.02 -4.77 -14.77
N VAL A 171 -5.92 -4.40 -13.85
CA VAL A 171 -5.85 -4.84 -12.45
C VAL A 171 -6.03 -6.36 -12.36
N SER A 172 -7.07 -6.91 -12.99
CA SER A 172 -7.36 -8.35 -12.98
C SER A 172 -6.18 -9.14 -13.52
N PHE A 173 -5.68 -8.79 -14.70
CA PHE A 173 -4.58 -9.49 -15.34
C PHE A 173 -3.31 -9.50 -14.49
N ILE A 174 -2.94 -8.37 -13.87
CA ILE A 174 -1.75 -8.32 -13.01
C ILE A 174 -1.93 -9.20 -11.77
N LEU A 175 -3.08 -9.13 -11.10
CA LEU A 175 -3.34 -9.94 -9.91
C LEU A 175 -3.42 -11.44 -10.24
N GLU A 176 -4.12 -11.82 -11.31
CA GLU A 176 -4.21 -13.20 -11.79
C GLU A 176 -2.83 -13.74 -12.18
N THR A 177 -2.01 -12.95 -12.89
CA THR A 177 -0.65 -13.38 -13.25
C THR A 177 0.22 -13.58 -12.02
N ILE A 178 0.05 -12.76 -10.97
CA ILE A 178 0.75 -12.95 -9.69
C ILE A 178 0.25 -14.21 -8.99
N GLU A 179 -1.06 -14.46 -8.96
CA GLU A 179 -1.62 -15.68 -8.37
C GLU A 179 -1.14 -16.95 -9.08
N GLU A 180 -1.07 -16.94 -10.41
CA GLU A 180 -0.61 -18.06 -11.22
C GLU A 180 0.89 -18.34 -11.02
N LYS A 181 1.73 -17.29 -11.03
CA LYS A 181 3.20 -17.43 -10.97
C LYS A 181 3.77 -17.47 -9.56
N ASP A 182 3.04 -16.95 -8.57
CA ASP A 182 3.48 -16.82 -7.18
C ASP A 182 2.30 -16.99 -6.20
N LYS A 183 1.69 -18.17 -6.27
CA LYS A 183 0.49 -18.53 -5.50
C LYS A 183 0.67 -18.40 -3.99
N GLU A 184 1.84 -18.76 -3.47
CA GLU A 184 2.12 -18.68 -2.03
C GLU A 184 2.11 -17.23 -1.55
N HIS A 185 2.77 -16.33 -2.29
CA HIS A 185 2.79 -14.89 -1.98
C HIS A 185 1.40 -14.27 -2.11
N TYR A 186 0.66 -14.59 -3.19
CA TYR A 186 -0.71 -14.08 -3.36
C TYR A 186 -1.65 -14.53 -2.23
N LYS A 187 -1.53 -15.79 -1.79
CA LYS A 187 -2.31 -16.30 -0.65
C LYS A 187 -1.96 -15.55 0.64
N ALA A 188 -0.68 -15.32 0.92
CA ALA A 188 -0.23 -14.56 2.08
C ALA A 188 -0.76 -13.12 2.05
N LEU A 189 -0.79 -12.48 0.87
CA LEU A 189 -1.43 -11.17 0.68
C LEU A 189 -2.92 -11.20 1.06
N CYS A 190 -3.68 -12.19 0.59
CA CYS A 190 -5.09 -12.36 0.93
C CYS A 190 -5.30 -12.59 2.43
N GLU A 191 -4.47 -13.42 3.06
CA GLU A 191 -4.51 -13.67 4.51
C GLU A 191 -4.21 -12.40 5.32
N SER A 192 -3.29 -11.56 4.83
CA SER A 192 -2.96 -10.28 5.49
C SER A 192 -4.17 -9.35 5.59
N LEU A 193 -5.10 -9.38 4.63
CA LEU A 193 -6.32 -8.56 4.67
C LEU A 193 -7.32 -9.04 5.74
N LYS A 194 -7.40 -10.36 5.96
CA LYS A 194 -8.27 -10.97 6.99
C LYS A 194 -7.79 -10.62 8.39
N ASN A 195 -6.49 -10.73 8.63
CA ASN A 195 -5.87 -10.46 9.93
C ASN A 195 -5.95 -8.99 10.37
N ASN A 196 -6.16 -8.09 9.41
CA ASN A 196 -6.28 -6.65 9.62
C ASN A 196 -7.73 -6.20 9.86
N SER A 197 -8.70 -7.12 9.88
CA SER A 197 -10.13 -6.80 10.08
C SER A 197 -10.63 -7.15 11.50
N ASN A 198 -9.71 -7.52 12.40
CA ASN A 198 -9.93 -7.81 13.82
C ASN A 198 -9.17 -6.83 14.71
#